data_AF-A0A329T1E6-F1
#
_entry.id   AF-A0A329T1E6-F1
#
_cell.length_a   1.000
_cell.length_b   1.000
_cell.length_c   1.000
_cell.angle_alpha   90.00
_cell.angle_beta   90.00
_cell.angle_gamma   90.00
#
_symmetry.space_group_name_H-M   'P 1'
#
loop_
_entity.id
_entity.type
_entity.pdbx_description
1 polymer ?
#
loop_
_entity_poly.entity_id
_entity_poly.type
_entity_poly.pdbx_seq_one_letter_code
_entity_poly.pdbx_strand_id
1 'polypeptide(L)' 'MEAATTKQHAHPNTVFCCLYGYYNLGYSRQELVDVYNKTVIATGNWMKVYEDTGTFQRSKTSSDKKFTAAQRQWL' A
#
# COMPACT_ATOMS: atom_id res chain seq x y z
N MET A 1 5.13 20.38 -17.73
CA MET A 1 5.79 19.13 -17.32
C MET A 1 4.81 18.42 -16.41
N GLU A 2 4.04 17.50 -16.98
CA GLU A 2 2.95 16.81 -16.28
C GLU A 2 3.53 16.02 -15.10
N ALA A 3 3.10 16.34 -13.88
CA ALA A 3 3.45 15.58 -12.69
C ALA A 3 2.74 14.22 -12.77
N ALA A 4 3.35 13.27 -13.50
CA ALA A 4 2.95 11.88 -13.52
C ALA A 4 2.77 11.41 -12.07
N THR A 5 1.59 10.89 -11.76
CA THR A 5 1.12 10.58 -10.41
C THR A 5 2.09 9.64 -9.67
N THR A 6 3.01 10.20 -8.90
CA THR A 6 3.98 9.48 -8.05
C THR A 6 3.35 9.07 -6.72
N LYS A 7 2.22 8.35 -6.78
CA LYS A 7 1.79 7.55 -5.62
C LYS A 7 2.17 6.11 -5.89
N GLN A 8 3.45 5.80 -5.69
CA GLN A 8 4.01 4.45 -5.74
C GLN A 8 3.50 3.62 -4.54
N HIS A 9 2.22 3.25 -4.58
CA HIS A 9 1.68 2.28 -3.64
C HIS A 9 2.20 0.90 -4.02
N ALA A 10 2.71 0.15 -3.04
CA ALA A 10 3.09 -1.22 -3.26
C ALA A 10 1.90 -2.03 -3.78
N HIS A 11 2.19 -2.93 -4.71
CA HIS A 11 1.22 -3.91 -5.17
C HIS A 11 0.94 -4.90 -4.02
N PRO A 12 -0.30 -5.39 -3.83
CA PRO A 12 -0.61 -6.36 -2.78
C PRO A 12 0.33 -7.56 -2.76
N ASN A 13 0.72 -8.08 -3.93
CA ASN A 13 1.70 -9.18 -4.02
C ASN A 13 3.06 -8.82 -3.39
N THR A 14 3.56 -7.59 -3.57
CA THR A 14 4.79 -7.14 -2.92
C THR A 14 4.66 -7.21 -1.41
N VAL A 15 3.48 -6.83 -0.89
CA VAL A 15 3.19 -6.91 0.54
C VAL A 15 3.15 -8.36 1.01
N PHE A 16 2.46 -9.25 0.29
CA PHE A 16 2.42 -10.67 0.65
C PHE A 16 3.78 -11.35 0.57
N CYS A 17 4.61 -11.05 -0.42
CA CYS A 17 5.98 -11.58 -0.49
C CYS A 17 6.83 -11.08 0.69
N CYS A 18 6.68 -9.81 1.07
CA CYS A 18 7.37 -9.26 2.24
C CYS A 18 6.93 -9.94 3.55
N LEU A 19 5.62 -10.11 3.74
CA LEU A 19 5.06 -10.83 4.90
C LEU A 19 5.53 -12.29 4.92
N TYR A 20 5.54 -12.96 3.77
CA TYR A 20 6.04 -14.33 3.67
C TYR A 20 7.52 -14.41 4.06
N GLY A 21 8.34 -13.47 3.57
CA GLY A 21 9.76 -13.38 3.94
C GLY A 21 9.98 -13.22 5.44
N TYR A 22 9.17 -12.40 6.10
CA TYR A 22 9.26 -12.22 7.55
C TYR A 22 8.83 -13.47 8.34
N TYR A 23 7.62 -13.98 8.07
CA TYR A 23 7.00 -15.01 8.89
C TYR A 23 7.44 -16.45 8.56
N ASN A 24 7.83 -16.73 7.32
CA ASN A 24 8.14 -18.09 6.87
C ASN A 24 9.62 -18.30 6.57
N LEU A 25 10.33 -17.25 6.15
CA LEU A 25 11.76 -17.35 5.79
C LEU A 25 12.69 -16.79 6.88
N GLY A 26 12.14 -16.11 7.89
CA GLY A 26 12.89 -15.59 9.03
C GLY A 26 13.73 -14.34 8.72
N TYR A 27 13.45 -13.63 7.63
CA TYR A 27 14.12 -12.36 7.34
C TYR A 27 13.81 -11.31 8.40
N SER A 28 14.80 -10.50 8.74
CA SER A 28 14.62 -9.33 9.58
C SER A 28 13.86 -8.22 8.86
N ARG A 29 13.27 -7.30 9.64
CA ARG A 29 12.57 -6.13 9.08
C ARG A 29 13.51 -5.24 8.26
N GLN A 30 14.78 -5.14 8.65
CA GLN A 30 15.76 -4.30 7.95
C GLN A 30 16.13 -4.88 6.59
N GLU A 31 16.36 -6.20 6.52
CA GLU A 31 16.62 -6.87 5.24
C GLU A 31 15.45 -6.70 4.26
N LEU A 32 14.21 -6.80 4.74
CA LEU A 32 13.03 -6.62 3.90
C LEU A 32 12.87 -5.16 3.42
N VAL A 33 13.21 -4.19 4.26
CA VAL A 33 13.24 -2.77 3.90
C VAL A 33 14.20 -2.52 2.74
N ASP A 34 15.39 -3.12 2.81
CA ASP A 34 16.44 -3.00 1.80
C ASP A 34 16.05 -3.72 0.50
N VAL A 35 15.55 -4.97 0.59
CA VAL A 35 15.14 -5.79 -0.57
C VAL A 35 14.01 -5.14 -1.37
N TYR A 36 12.99 -4.60 -0.69
CA TYR A 36 11.82 -4.02 -1.36
C TYR A 36 11.96 -2.53 -1.67
N ASN A 37 13.08 -1.90 -1.28
CA ASN A 37 13.29 -0.46 -1.35
C ASN A 37 12.07 0.30 -0.81
N LYS A 38 11.73 0.00 0.45
CA LYS A 38 10.59 0.58 1.18
C LYS A 38 11.09 1.17 2.48
N THR A 39 10.27 1.99 3.11
CA THR A 39 10.63 2.53 4.43
C THR A 39 10.29 1.52 5.52
N VAL A 40 11.04 1.56 6.63
CA VAL A 40 10.74 0.77 7.84
C VAL A 40 9.29 0.98 8.29
N ILE A 41 8.79 2.22 8.18
CA ILE A 41 7.40 2.58 8.51
C ILE A 41 6.41 1.86 7.59
N ALA A 42 6.65 1.84 6.27
CA ALA A 42 5.75 1.17 5.33
C ALA A 42 5.70 -0.34 5.59
N THR A 43 6.86 -0.98 5.75
CA THR A 43 6.97 -2.41 6.06
C THR A 43 6.31 -2.74 7.40
N GLY A 44 6.54 -1.93 8.44
CA GLY A 44 5.91 -2.09 9.75
C GLY A 44 4.40 -1.94 9.70
N ASN A 45 3.87 -0.98 8.91
CA ASN A 45 2.44 -0.83 8.71
C ASN A 45 1.81 -2.04 8.02
N TRP A 46 2.51 -2.66 7.06
CA TRP A 46 2.02 -3.89 6.42
C TRP A 46 1.93 -5.05 7.41
N MET A 47 2.96 -5.23 8.23
CA MET A 47 2.99 -6.26 9.28
C MET A 47 1.87 -6.04 10.28
N LYS A 48 1.70 -4.81 10.76
CA LYS A 48 0.63 -4.46 11.70
C LYS A 48 -0.76 -4.74 11.14
N VAL A 49 -1.04 -4.32 9.91
CA VAL A 49 -2.34 -4.59 9.26
C VAL A 49 -2.60 -6.10 9.13
N TYR A 50 -1.56 -6.86 8.81
CA TYR A 50 -1.66 -8.31 8.72
C TYR A 50 -1.87 -8.98 10.08
N GLU A 51 -1.17 -8.55 11.13
CA GLU A 51 -1.36 -9.02 12.50
C GLU A 51 -2.78 -8.71 13.02
N ASP A 52 -3.28 -7.50 12.75
CA ASP A 52 -4.60 -7.04 13.22
C ASP A 52 -5.77 -7.73 12.48
N THR A 53 -5.61 -8.02 11.18
CA THR A 53 -6.73 -8.46 10.32
C THR A 53 -6.58 -9.86 9.73
N GLY A 54 -5.40 -10.48 9.84
CA GLY A 54 -5.06 -11.75 9.20
C GLY A 54 -4.87 -11.65 7.67
N THR A 55 -4.99 -10.47 7.07
CA THR A 55 -4.84 -10.26 5.63
C THR A 55 -4.31 -8.86 5.30
N PHE A 56 -4.01 -8.60 4.04
CA PHE A 56 -3.71 -7.26 3.55
C PHE A 56 -4.75 -6.85 2.51
N GLN A 57 -5.51 -5.80 2.81
CA GLN A 57 -6.40 -5.17 1.85
C GLN A 57 -6.13 -3.67 1.76
N ARG A 58 -6.08 -3.16 0.54
CA ARG A 58 -5.99 -1.71 0.31
C ARG A 58 -7.28 -1.04 0.79
N SER A 59 -7.16 0.05 1.55
CA SER A 59 -8.30 0.90 1.87
C SER A 59 -8.95 1.40 0.57
N LYS A 60 -10.21 1.02 0.35
CA LYS A 60 -11.02 1.53 -0.75
C LYS A 60 -11.62 2.86 -0.29
N THR A 61 -11.07 3.98 -0.76
CA THR A 61 -11.78 5.26 -0.62
C THR A 61 -12.95 5.27 -1.59
N SER A 62 -14.18 5.21 -1.08
CA SER A 62 -15.43 5.33 -1.84
C SER A 62 -15.71 6.78 -2.27
N SER A 63 -14.67 7.54 -2.63
CA SER A 63 -14.92 8.82 -3.30
C SER A 63 -15.22 8.52 -4.76
N ASP A 64 -16.52 8.47 -5.09
CA ASP A 64 -16.97 8.62 -6.47
C ASP A 64 -16.34 9.92 -7.01
N LYS A 65 -15.26 9.81 -7.78
CA LYS A 65 -14.59 10.93 -8.43
C LYS A 65 -15.40 11.45 -9.63
N LYS A 66 -16.73 11.40 -9.52
CA LYS A 66 -17.64 11.92 -10.53
C LYS A 66 -18.09 13.29 -10.04
N PHE A 67 -18.01 14.28 -10.92
CA PHE A 67 -18.66 15.55 -10.69
C PHE A 67 -20.15 15.30 -10.40
N THR A 68 -20.64 15.92 -9.33
CA THR A 68 -22.06 15.93 -9.00
C THR A 68 -22.85 16.59 -10.12
N ALA A 69 -24.16 16.35 -10.18
CA ALA A 69 -25.01 17.01 -11.17
C ALA A 69 -24.87 18.54 -11.12
N ALA A 70 -24.80 19.10 -9.91
CA ALA A 70 -24.54 20.53 -9.69
C ALA A 70 -23.19 20.97 -10.27
N GLN A 71 -22.10 20.22 -10.03
CA GLN A 71 -20.77 20.56 -10.55
C GLN A 71 -20.69 20.49 -12.08
N ARG A 72 -21.46 19.60 -12.73
CA ARG A 72 -21.52 19.50 -14.19
C ARG A 72 -22.24 20.67 -14.84
N GLN A 73 -23.08 21.38 -14.10
CA GLN A 73 -23.87 22.50 -14.63
C GLN A 73 -23.04 23.78 -14.79
N TRP A 74 -21.84 23.81 -14.23
CA TRP A 74 -20.86 24.90 -14.36
C TRP A 74 -19.76 24.62 -15.40
N LEU A 75 -19.75 23.42 -16.00
CA LEU A 75 -18.86 23.03 -17.10
C LEU A 75 -19.58 23.24 -18.43
#